data_AF-A0A7X6GY21-F1
#
_entry.id   AF-A0A7X6GY21-F1
#
_cell.length_a   1.000
_cell.length_b   1.000
_cell.length_c   1.000
_cell.angle_alpha   90.00
_cell.angle_beta   90.00
_cell.angle_gamma   90.00
#
_symmetry.space_group_name_H-M   'P 1'
#
loop_
_entity.id
_entity.type
_entity.pdbx_description
1 polymer ?
#
loop_
_entity_poly.entity_id
_entity_poly.type
_entity_poly.pdbx_seq_one_letter_code
_entity_poly.pdbx_strand_id
1 'polypeptide(L)'
;MADTEMPSRPPRHLGATGDFLRRESGAAKTRTGFFLAAGLGVLVVLVFLMLGGGQQGPEDVRPTPEQAALAELMEGGIRQFNATQVQVRLERYLNPAERTDAQLRNAHRTWARRAGDRSYGEPDLAHDMFAIIDAALRLRGVQPHDDI
;
A
#
# COMPACT_ATOMS: atom_id res chain seq x y z
N MET A 1 -9.43 -39.82 -15.62
CA MET A 1 -10.58 -40.60 -16.10
C MET A 1 -11.47 -40.80 -14.89
N ALA A 2 -12.53 -39.99 -14.80
CA ALA A 2 -13.84 -40.26 -15.40
C ALA A 2 -14.60 -41.21 -14.44
N ASP A 3 -15.85 -41.03 -14.06
CA ASP A 3 -16.91 -40.07 -14.38
C ASP A 3 -18.13 -40.53 -13.53
N THR A 4 -19.17 -39.69 -13.44
CA THR A 4 -20.59 -40.11 -13.38
C THR A 4 -21.31 -40.47 -12.06
N GLU A 5 -22.34 -39.65 -11.79
CA GLU A 5 -23.72 -39.88 -11.23
C GLU A 5 -23.93 -40.74 -9.96
N MET A 6 -24.48 -40.20 -8.85
CA MET A 6 -25.93 -40.09 -8.44
C MET A 6 -26.66 -41.45 -8.27
N PRO A 7 -27.79 -41.59 -7.53
CA PRO A 7 -28.42 -40.81 -6.45
C PRO A 7 -29.10 -41.64 -5.29
N SER A 8 -29.59 -40.93 -4.24
CA SER A 8 -30.85 -41.17 -3.48
C SER A 8 -31.18 -42.48 -2.71
N ARG A 9 -31.35 -42.40 -1.37
CA ARG A 9 -32.66 -42.41 -0.63
C ARG A 9 -32.51 -42.50 0.92
N PRO A 10 -33.54 -42.09 1.72
CA PRO A 10 -33.55 -41.93 3.19
C PRO A 10 -34.43 -43.03 3.88
N PRO A 11 -35.01 -42.89 5.11
CA PRO A 11 -34.55 -42.49 6.46
C PRO A 11 -35.01 -43.46 7.61
N ARG A 12 -34.75 -43.06 8.87
CA ARG A 12 -35.44 -43.37 10.18
C ARG A 12 -35.00 -44.59 11.03
N HIS A 13 -34.68 -44.33 12.30
CA HIS A 13 -35.47 -44.61 13.53
C HIS A 13 -34.56 -44.36 14.77
N LEU A 14 -34.87 -43.49 15.75
CA LEU A 14 -35.83 -43.51 16.88
C LEU A 14 -35.36 -44.30 18.13
N GLY A 15 -35.31 -43.61 19.28
CA GLY A 15 -35.30 -44.15 20.65
C GLY A 15 -34.11 -43.69 21.51
N ALA A 16 -34.22 -43.26 22.78
CA ALA A 16 -35.37 -43.16 23.69
C ALA A 16 -34.99 -42.36 24.96
N THR A 17 -36.01 -41.68 25.54
CA THR A 17 -36.39 -41.53 26.96
C THR A 17 -35.60 -40.71 28.01
N GLY A 18 -36.31 -39.70 28.54
CA GLY A 18 -36.54 -39.40 29.97
C GLY A 18 -35.56 -38.42 30.63
N ASP A 19 -35.93 -37.46 31.49
CA ASP A 19 -37.17 -36.89 32.02
C ASP A 19 -36.74 -35.65 32.88
N PHE A 20 -37.70 -34.88 33.40
CA PHE A 20 -37.61 -33.83 34.44
C PHE A 20 -37.54 -32.34 34.06
N LEU A 21 -38.58 -31.65 34.59
CA LEU A 21 -38.78 -30.22 34.84
C LEU A 21 -39.59 -29.42 33.82
N ARG A 22 -40.88 -29.81 33.73
CA ARG A 22 -41.99 -28.90 33.44
C ARG A 22 -42.35 -28.11 34.71
N ARG A 23 -42.07 -26.80 34.75
CA ARG A 23 -42.82 -25.82 35.57
C ARG A 23 -42.74 -24.42 34.96
N GLU A 24 -43.90 -24.02 34.47
CA GLU A 24 -44.51 -22.70 34.25
C GLU A 24 -43.73 -21.42 34.61
N SER A 25 -43.85 -20.42 33.70
CA SER A 25 -44.03 -18.96 33.91
C SER A 25 -43.31 -18.24 32.75
N GLY A 26 -43.82 -17.22 32.07
CA GLY A 26 -44.88 -16.27 32.30
C GLY A 26 -44.90 -15.31 31.10
N ALA A 27 -46.01 -14.62 30.91
CA ALA A 27 -46.34 -13.86 29.72
C ALA A 27 -45.51 -12.58 29.51
N ALA A 28 -45.50 -12.15 28.24
CA ALA A 28 -45.47 -10.77 27.77
C ALA A 28 -44.16 -9.96 27.84
N LYS A 29 -44.04 -9.06 26.85
CA LYS A 29 -43.10 -7.94 26.68
C LYS A 29 -41.65 -8.28 26.32
N THR A 30 -41.35 -8.23 25.02
CA THR A 30 -40.06 -7.71 24.53
C THR A 30 -40.17 -7.20 23.09
N ARG A 31 -41.14 -6.31 22.81
CA ARG A 31 -41.15 -5.49 21.58
C ARG A 31 -40.40 -4.15 21.75
N THR A 32 -39.64 -4.01 22.84
CA THR A 32 -39.00 -2.75 23.28
C THR A 32 -37.50 -2.91 23.51
N GLY A 33 -36.83 -3.86 22.84
CA GLY A 33 -35.39 -4.09 22.98
C GLY A 33 -34.54 -3.52 21.84
N PHE A 34 -35.12 -3.37 20.64
CA PHE A 34 -34.33 -3.08 19.43
C PHE A 34 -34.02 -1.59 19.20
N PHE A 35 -34.76 -0.67 19.85
CA PHE A 35 -34.56 0.77 19.66
C PHE A 35 -33.51 1.39 20.61
N LEU A 36 -33.18 0.75 21.74
CA LEU A 36 -32.19 1.28 22.69
C LEU A 36 -30.74 0.96 22.30
N ALA A 37 -30.50 -0.13 21.56
CA ALA A 37 -29.16 -0.50 21.11
C ALA A 37 -28.63 0.41 19.97
N ALA A 38 -29.50 0.90 19.09
CA ALA A 38 -29.11 1.75 17.98
C ALA A 38 -28.69 3.17 18.43
N GLY A 39 -29.38 3.75 19.43
CA GLY A 39 -29.07 5.09 19.94
C GLY A 39 -27.73 5.15 20.68
N LEU A 40 -27.37 4.09 21.43
CA LEU A 40 -26.12 4.06 22.18
C LEU A 40 -24.90 3.91 21.26
N GLY A 41 -25.02 3.12 20.18
CA GLY A 41 -23.95 2.95 19.19
C GLY A 41 -23.61 4.25 18.46
N VAL A 42 -24.61 5.03 18.06
CA VAL A 42 -24.40 6.34 17.39
C VAL A 42 -23.74 7.34 18.34
N LEU A 43 -24.10 7.34 19.62
CA LEU A 43 -23.52 8.24 20.61
C LEU A 43 -22.04 7.92 20.89
N VAL A 44 -21.67 6.64 20.96
CA VAL A 44 -20.27 6.21 21.11
C VAL A 44 -19.44 6.59 19.88
N VAL A 45 -19.98 6.42 18.66
CA VAL A 45 -19.29 6.84 17.43
C VAL A 45 -19.13 8.36 17.37
N LEU A 46 -20.14 9.13 17.78
CA LEU A 46 -20.06 10.59 17.84
C LEU A 46 -19.05 11.09 18.88
N VAL A 47 -19.01 10.47 20.07
CA VAL A 47 -18.02 10.79 21.09
C VAL A 47 -16.62 10.39 20.64
N PHE A 48 -16.46 9.25 19.96
CA PHE A 48 -15.19 8.82 19.38
C PHE A 48 -14.74 9.73 18.22
N LEU A 49 -15.68 10.24 17.41
CA LEU A 49 -15.40 11.23 16.37
C LEU A 49 -15.12 12.62 16.95
N MET A 50 -15.70 13.01 18.08
CA MET A 50 -15.40 14.29 18.73
C MET A 50 -14.10 14.25 19.56
N LEU A 51 -13.76 13.12 20.18
CA LEU A 51 -12.50 12.93 20.92
C LEU A 51 -11.34 12.54 19.99
N GLY A 52 -11.60 11.80 18.91
CA GLY A 52 -10.62 11.39 17.91
C GLY A 52 -10.53 12.32 16.70
N GLY A 53 -11.51 13.21 16.52
CA GLY A 53 -11.53 14.26 15.50
C GLY A 53 -10.82 15.53 15.94
N GLY A 54 -9.76 15.39 16.73
CA GLY A 54 -8.67 16.35 16.66
C GLY A 54 -8.17 16.31 15.23
N GLN A 55 -8.70 17.19 14.38
CA GLN A 55 -8.05 17.52 13.14
C GLN A 55 -6.62 17.87 13.54
N GLN A 56 -5.70 16.94 13.30
CA GLN A 56 -4.36 17.28 12.91
C GLN A 56 -4.56 18.10 11.64
N GLY A 57 -4.85 19.39 11.81
CA GLY A 57 -4.67 20.35 10.74
C GLY A 57 -3.30 20.06 10.16
N PRO A 58 -3.12 20.08 8.83
CA PRO A 58 -1.88 19.66 8.22
C PRO A 58 -0.76 20.39 8.97
N GLU A 59 -0.03 19.67 9.82
CA GLU A 59 1.27 20.14 10.23
C GLU A 59 1.95 20.44 8.90
N ASP A 60 2.58 21.61 8.82
CA ASP A 60 3.42 21.99 7.70
C ASP A 60 4.63 21.05 7.71
N VAL A 61 4.38 19.77 7.42
CA VAL A 61 5.34 18.68 7.35
C VAL A 61 6.09 18.96 6.08
N ARG A 62 7.17 19.71 6.22
CA ARG A 62 8.12 19.92 5.13
C ARG A 62 8.50 18.54 4.60
N PRO A 63 8.32 18.27 3.30
CA PRO A 63 8.66 16.97 2.75
C PRO A 63 10.14 16.69 2.98
N THR A 64 10.48 15.43 3.23
CA THR A 64 11.91 15.05 3.31
C THR A 64 12.58 15.31 1.95
N PRO A 65 13.91 15.46 1.90
CA PRO A 65 14.62 15.60 0.62
C PRO A 65 14.31 14.46 -0.36
N GLU A 66 14.13 13.22 0.12
CA GLU A 66 13.73 12.11 -0.76
C GLU A 66 12.30 12.27 -1.26
N GLN A 67 11.36 12.71 -0.42
CA GLN A 67 9.97 12.93 -0.83
C GLN A 67 9.84 14.07 -1.84
N ALA A 68 10.62 15.15 -1.65
CA ALA A 68 10.70 16.25 -2.59
C ALA A 68 11.28 15.80 -3.94
N ALA A 69 12.37 15.01 -3.93
CA ALA A 69 12.96 14.46 -5.14
C ALA A 69 12.03 13.48 -5.86
N LEU A 70 11.29 12.64 -5.12
CA LEU A 70 10.27 11.77 -5.70
C LEU A 70 9.17 12.59 -6.38
N ALA A 71 8.66 13.64 -5.72
CA ALA A 71 7.66 14.53 -6.32
C ALA A 71 8.20 15.22 -7.59
N GLU A 72 9.42 15.76 -7.54
CA GLU A 72 10.10 16.37 -8.70
C GLU A 72 10.25 15.38 -9.86
N LEU A 73 10.62 14.12 -9.57
CA LEU A 73 10.73 13.08 -10.60
C LEU A 73 9.37 12.73 -11.21
N MET A 74 8.33 12.58 -10.39
CA MET A 74 6.99 12.26 -10.87
C MET A 74 6.37 13.40 -11.68
N GLU A 75 6.63 14.65 -11.31
CA GLU A 75 6.23 15.84 -12.07
C GLU A 75 7.08 16.03 -13.34
N GLY A 76 8.36 15.70 -13.27
CA GLY A 76 9.35 15.80 -14.35
C GLY A 76 9.17 14.82 -15.51
N GLY A 77 8.11 14.01 -15.48
CA GLY A 77 7.70 13.19 -16.62
C GLY A 77 8.41 11.84 -16.71
N ILE A 78 8.64 11.18 -15.57
CA ILE A 78 8.92 9.74 -15.56
C ILE A 78 7.78 9.01 -16.29
N ARG A 79 8.13 8.23 -17.32
CA ARG A 79 7.16 7.63 -18.26
C ARG A 79 6.94 6.14 -18.04
N GLN A 80 7.98 5.41 -17.65
CA GLN A 80 8.01 3.94 -17.55
C GLN A 80 7.71 3.44 -16.14
N PHE A 81 7.94 4.27 -15.12
CA PHE A 81 7.81 3.86 -13.73
C PHE A 81 6.69 4.61 -13.01
N ASN A 82 5.97 3.89 -12.16
CA ASN A 82 5.08 4.52 -11.20
C ASN A 82 5.85 5.03 -9.98
N ALA A 83 5.20 5.84 -9.14
CA ALA A 83 5.82 6.46 -7.97
C ALA A 83 6.48 5.44 -7.02
N THR A 84 5.83 4.31 -6.74
CA THR A 84 6.39 3.26 -5.88
C THR A 84 7.67 2.66 -6.48
N GLN A 85 7.68 2.42 -7.79
CA GLN A 85 8.85 1.90 -8.50
C GLN A 85 10.02 2.89 -8.54
N VAL A 86 9.73 4.19 -8.65
CA VAL A 86 10.72 5.27 -8.56
C VAL A 86 11.28 5.33 -7.14
N GLN A 87 10.41 5.33 -6.14
CA GLN A 87 10.79 5.39 -4.72
C GLN A 87 11.74 4.24 -4.36
N VAL A 88 11.38 2.98 -4.66
CA VAL A 88 12.22 1.81 -4.35
C VAL A 88 13.58 1.90 -5.04
N ARG A 89 13.64 2.41 -6.27
CA ARG A 89 14.91 2.61 -6.99
C ARG A 89 15.74 3.70 -6.36
N LEU A 90 15.11 4.84 -6.03
CA LEU A 90 15.77 5.96 -5.39
C LEU A 90 16.36 5.54 -4.04
N GLU A 91 15.59 4.87 -3.18
CA GLU A 91 16.05 4.33 -1.89
C GLU A 91 17.26 3.40 -2.06
N ARG A 92 17.24 2.51 -3.07
CA ARG A 92 18.39 1.64 -3.37
C ARG A 92 19.63 2.43 -3.78
N TYR A 93 19.47 3.50 -4.57
CA TYR A 93 20.60 4.34 -4.98
C TYR A 93 21.10 5.26 -3.87
N LEU A 94 20.25 5.61 -2.90
CA LEU A 94 20.62 6.38 -1.72
C LEU A 94 21.40 5.54 -0.70
N ASN A 95 21.15 4.23 -0.62
CA ASN A 95 21.83 3.35 0.32
C ASN A 95 23.28 3.03 -0.12
N PRO A 96 24.32 3.46 0.61
CA PRO A 96 25.72 3.20 0.25
C PRO A 96 26.11 1.71 0.37
N ALA A 97 25.38 0.92 1.17
CA ALA A 97 25.61 -0.52 1.27
C ALA A 97 25.11 -1.28 0.03
N GLU A 98 24.10 -0.76 -0.66
CA GLU A 98 23.54 -1.33 -1.91
C GLU A 98 24.27 -0.79 -3.14
N ARG A 99 24.66 0.49 -3.10
CA ARG A 99 25.34 1.17 -4.20
C ARG A 99 26.44 2.09 -3.68
N THR A 100 27.69 1.75 -3.95
CA THR A 100 28.81 2.64 -3.62
C THR A 100 28.80 3.89 -4.51
N ASP A 101 29.47 4.97 -4.09
CA ASP A 101 29.56 6.22 -4.89
C ASP A 101 30.15 5.96 -6.27
N ALA A 102 31.16 5.10 -6.37
CA ALA A 102 31.77 4.72 -7.65
C ALA A 102 30.79 3.97 -8.56
N GLN A 103 30.00 3.06 -8.00
CA GLN A 103 28.96 2.35 -8.73
C GLN A 103 27.80 3.24 -9.15
N LEU A 104 27.48 4.27 -8.35
CA LEU A 104 26.46 5.26 -8.67
C LEU A 104 26.92 6.18 -9.80
N ARG A 105 28.14 6.72 -9.73
CA ARG A 105 28.76 7.50 -10.83
C ARG A 105 28.83 6.71 -12.14
N ASN A 106 29.26 5.45 -12.08
CA ASN A 106 29.31 4.62 -13.28
C ASN A 106 27.92 4.31 -13.86
N ALA A 107 26.91 4.17 -13.00
CA ALA A 107 25.52 4.01 -13.44
C ALA A 107 25.04 5.29 -14.13
N HIS A 108 25.30 6.47 -13.53
CA HIS A 108 24.95 7.76 -14.11
C HIS A 108 25.54 7.92 -15.51
N ARG A 109 26.86 7.76 -15.67
CA ARG A 109 27.53 7.81 -16.99
C ARG A 109 26.95 6.82 -18.00
N THR A 110 26.60 5.62 -17.55
CA THR A 110 26.03 4.60 -18.45
C THR A 110 24.65 5.01 -18.96
N TRP A 111 23.79 5.50 -18.08
CA TRP A 111 22.44 5.91 -18.44
C TRP A 111 22.41 7.26 -19.16
N ALA A 112 23.34 8.18 -18.85
CA ALA A 112 23.53 9.43 -19.60
C ALA A 112 23.85 9.14 -21.08
N ARG A 113 24.80 8.24 -21.34
CA ARG A 113 25.13 7.81 -22.71
C ARG A 113 23.94 7.19 -23.43
N ARG A 114 23.16 6.34 -22.75
CA ARG A 114 21.95 5.71 -23.32
C ARG A 114 20.84 6.72 -23.59
N ALA A 115 20.64 7.69 -22.70
CA ALA A 115 19.63 8.74 -22.86
C ALA A 115 19.99 9.71 -24.01
N GLY A 116 21.29 9.93 -24.24
CA GLY A 116 21.79 10.71 -25.39
C GLY A 116 21.84 9.94 -26.71
N ASP A 117 21.77 8.61 -26.69
CA ASP A 117 21.83 7.76 -27.88
C ASP A 117 20.45 7.58 -28.52
N ARG A 118 20.24 8.21 -29.67
CA ARG A 118 18.99 8.12 -30.44
C ARG A 118 18.70 6.73 -30.99
N SER A 119 19.72 5.86 -31.08
CA SER A 119 19.57 4.48 -31.55
C SER A 119 19.28 3.49 -30.43
N TYR A 120 19.23 3.95 -29.18
CA TYR A 120 18.93 3.09 -28.05
C TYR A 120 17.47 2.58 -28.13
N GLY A 121 17.30 1.27 -27.97
CA GLY A 121 16.01 0.60 -28.19
C GLY A 121 14.91 1.00 -27.19
N GLU A 122 15.28 1.57 -26.05
CA GLU A 122 14.34 1.94 -24.98
C GLU A 122 14.63 3.37 -24.47
N PRO A 123 14.34 4.42 -25.27
CA PRO A 123 14.74 5.79 -24.96
C PRO A 123 14.06 6.35 -23.69
N ASP A 124 12.77 6.01 -23.46
CA ASP A 124 12.06 6.45 -22.26
C ASP A 124 12.63 5.81 -20.99
N LEU A 125 12.96 4.51 -21.04
CA LEU A 125 13.63 3.84 -19.92
C LEU A 125 14.98 4.50 -19.62
N ALA A 126 15.76 4.81 -20.65
CA ALA A 126 17.06 5.43 -20.47
C ALA A 126 16.94 6.82 -19.83
N HIS A 127 15.98 7.62 -20.28
CA HIS A 127 15.71 8.93 -19.72
C HIS A 127 15.28 8.84 -18.25
N ASP A 128 14.33 7.95 -17.94
CA ASP A 128 13.83 7.77 -16.57
C ASP A 128 14.92 7.29 -15.62
N MET A 129 15.71 6.29 -16.03
CA MET A 129 16.81 5.77 -15.22
C MET A 129 17.89 6.83 -15.01
N PHE A 130 18.19 7.63 -16.03
CA PHE A 130 19.11 8.76 -15.90
C PHE A 130 18.60 9.77 -14.86
N ALA A 131 17.34 10.21 -14.97
CA ALA A 131 16.75 11.17 -14.04
C ALA A 131 16.75 10.67 -12.58
N ILE A 132 16.37 9.41 -12.34
CA ILE A 132 16.37 8.81 -10.99
C ILE A 132 17.79 8.78 -10.39
N ILE A 133 18.78 8.38 -11.19
CA ILE A 133 20.17 8.30 -10.73
C ILE A 133 20.77 9.69 -10.51
N ASP A 134 20.41 10.66 -11.34
CA ASP A 134 20.83 12.06 -11.19
C ASP A 134 20.31 12.66 -9.88
N ALA A 135 19.02 12.45 -9.57
CA ALA A 135 18.44 12.84 -8.29
C ALA A 135 19.17 12.18 -7.11
N ALA A 136 19.52 10.89 -7.23
CA ALA A 136 20.27 10.17 -6.20
C ALA A 136 21.70 10.74 -6.00
N LEU A 137 22.40 11.12 -7.08
CA LEU A 137 23.71 11.78 -6.98
C LEU A 137 23.60 13.12 -6.25
N ARG A 138 22.61 13.95 -6.62
CA ARG A 138 22.34 15.25 -5.97
C ARG A 138 22.07 15.09 -4.48
N LEU A 139 21.19 14.16 -4.11
CA LEU A 139 20.84 13.89 -2.71
C LEU A 139 22.01 13.35 -1.88
N ARG A 140 22.89 12.52 -2.48
CA ARG A 140 24.09 12.01 -1.81
C ARG A 140 25.26 12.99 -1.82
N GLY A 141 25.15 14.13 -2.52
CA GLY A 141 26.26 15.07 -2.69
C GLY A 141 27.44 14.48 -3.48
N VAL A 142 27.19 13.48 -4.33
CA VAL A 142 28.22 12.84 -5.15
C VAL A 142 28.26 13.53 -6.52
N GLN A 143 29.43 14.02 -6.92
CA GLN A 143 29.58 14.62 -8.24
C GLN A 143 29.49 13.55 -9.33
N PRO A 144 28.85 13.84 -10.48
CA PRO A 144 28.86 12.95 -11.63
C PRO A 144 30.29 12.75 -12.14
N HIS A 145 30.48 11.75 -13.02
CA HIS A 145 31.77 11.58 -13.65
C HIS A 145 31.97 12.70 -14.67
N ASP A 146 33.10 13.41 -14.62
CA ASP A 146 33.51 14.28 -15.73
C ASP A 146 33.77 13.38 -16.95
N ASP A 147 32.94 13.54 -17.97
CA ASP A 147 33.18 12.89 -19.26
C ASP A 147 34.37 13.63 -19.93
N ILE A 148 35.54 12.96 -19.98
CA ILE A 148 36.73 13.39 -20.74
C ILE A 148 36.56 12.99 -22.21
#